data_AF-A0A258ZT51-F1
#
_entry.id   AF-A0A258ZT51-F1
#
_cell.length_a   1.000
_cell.length_b   1.000
_cell.length_c   1.000
_cell.angle_alpha   90.00
_cell.angle_beta   90.00
_cell.angle_gamma   90.00
#
_symmetry.space_group_name_H-M   'P 1'
#
loop_
_entity.id
_entity.type
_entity.pdbx_description
1 polymer ?
#
loop_
_entity_poly.entity_id
_entity_poly.type
_entity_poly.pdbx_seq_one_letter_code
_entity_poly.pdbx_strand_id
1 'polypeptide(L)'
;MLVDRFPLRRRLQQVQALFKQQKPVEKSLTDIANALQRSAQKMQARLSALPKPEYPSELPVSAKKDDIAAAIQQHQVVIVCGETGSGKTTQL
;
A
#
# COMPACT_ATOMS: atom_id res chain seq x y z
N MET A 1 -2.03 5.83 4.18
CA MET A 1 -2.89 6.70 5.03
C MET A 1 -4.30 6.15 5.29
N LEU A 2 -4.76 5.07 4.65
CA LEU A 2 -6.16 4.60 4.83
C LEU A 2 -6.51 4.25 6.29
N VAL A 3 -5.59 3.61 7.02
CA VAL A 3 -5.77 3.21 8.43
C VAL A 3 -6.02 4.43 9.34
N ASP A 4 -5.24 5.51 9.15
CA ASP A 4 -5.31 6.68 10.03
C ASP A 4 -6.41 7.69 9.62
N ARG A 5 -7.04 7.49 8.46
CA ARG A 5 -8.00 8.43 7.87
C ARG A 5 -9.19 8.70 8.79
N PHE A 6 -9.82 7.66 9.30
CA PHE A 6 -11.00 7.77 10.17
C PHE A 6 -10.70 8.48 11.50
N PRO A 7 -9.72 8.03 12.32
CA PRO A 7 -9.45 8.68 13.61
C PRO A 7 -8.99 10.13 13.46
N LEU A 8 -8.19 10.45 12.43
CA LEU A 8 -7.74 11.83 12.17
C LEU A 8 -8.90 12.73 11.74
N ARG A 9 -9.78 12.24 10.85
CA ARG A 9 -10.99 12.97 10.44
C ARG A 9 -11.90 13.27 11.63
N ARG A 10 -12.13 12.28 12.50
CA ARG A 10 -12.93 12.44 13.72
C ARG A 10 -12.34 13.50 14.65
N ARG A 11 -11.02 13.44 14.91
CA ARG A 11 -10.32 14.45 15.74
C ARG A 11 -10.41 15.85 15.15
N LEU A 12 -10.28 15.98 13.83
CA LEU A 12 -10.38 17.26 13.15
C LEU A 12 -11.79 17.87 13.28
N GLN A 13 -12.84 17.05 13.14
CA GLN A 13 -14.22 17.49 13.40
C GLN A 13 -14.44 17.94 14.85
N GLN A 14 -13.86 17.24 15.82
CA GLN A 14 -13.92 17.64 17.23
C GLN A 14 -13.25 18.98 17.47
N VAL A 15 -12.06 19.19 16.90
CA VAL A 15 -11.33 20.46 16.99
C VAL A 15 -12.13 21.60 16.34
N GLN A 16 -12.74 21.36 15.17
CA GLN A 16 -13.62 22.34 14.53
C GLN A 16 -14.81 22.73 15.44
N ALA A 17 -15.42 21.78 16.13
CA ALA A 17 -16.51 22.06 17.07
C ALA A 17 -16.04 22.87 18.29
N LEU A 18 -14.85 22.56 18.83
CA LEU A 18 -14.24 23.31 19.95
C LEU A 18 -13.88 24.75 19.53
N PHE A 19 -13.33 24.92 18.33
CA PHE A 19 -12.98 26.22 17.78
C PHE A 19 -14.22 27.12 17.60
N LYS A 20 -15.34 26.57 17.13
CA LYS A 20 -16.63 27.29 17.06
C LYS A 20 -17.12 27.76 18.43
N GLN A 21 -16.75 27.04 19.50
CA GLN A 21 -17.08 27.39 20.88
C GLN A 21 -16.03 28.31 21.54
N GLN A 22 -15.07 28.85 20.77
CA GLN A 22 -13.97 29.68 21.25
C GLN A 22 -13.12 29.02 22.35
N LYS A 23 -13.04 27.68 22.34
CA LYS A 23 -12.20 26.91 23.25
C LYS A 23 -10.78 26.80 22.70
N PRO A 24 -9.76 26.66 23.57
CA PRO A 24 -8.38 26.47 23.13
C PRO A 24 -8.24 25.17 22.33
N VAL A 25 -7.56 25.24 21.18
CA VAL A 25 -7.38 24.12 20.25
C VAL A 25 -5.93 23.92 19.82
N GLU A 26 -5.00 24.77 20.25
CA GLU A 26 -3.61 24.78 19.76
C GLU A 26 -2.95 23.42 19.97
N LYS A 27 -3.08 22.85 21.18
CA LYS A 27 -2.51 21.54 21.50
C LYS A 27 -3.09 20.44 20.60
N SER A 28 -4.40 20.42 20.42
CA SER A 28 -5.07 19.40 19.60
C SER A 28 -4.70 19.52 18.12
N LEU A 29 -4.52 20.74 17.60
CA LEU A 29 -4.03 20.97 16.24
C LEU A 29 -2.59 20.45 16.08
N THR A 30 -1.71 20.73 17.05
CA THR A 30 -0.34 20.22 17.07
C THR A 30 -0.32 18.69 17.12
N ASP A 31 -1.17 18.06 17.94
CA ASP A 31 -1.27 16.60 18.03
C ASP A 31 -1.75 15.97 16.71
N ILE A 32 -2.70 16.60 16.02
CA ILE A 32 -3.19 16.17 14.70
C ILE A 32 -2.09 16.30 13.66
N ALA A 33 -1.38 17.44 13.62
CA ALA A 33 -0.27 17.66 12.70
C ALA A 33 0.84 16.61 12.89
N ASN A 34 1.23 16.35 14.14
CA ASN A 34 2.22 15.31 14.48
C ASN A 34 1.75 13.90 14.09
N ALA A 35 0.46 13.60 14.24
CA ALA A 35 -0.09 12.31 13.83
C ALA A 35 -0.13 12.16 12.30
N LEU A 36 -0.50 13.22 11.57
CA LEU A 36 -0.44 13.27 10.10
C LEU A 36 0.98 13.07 9.58
N GLN A 37 1.95 13.79 10.14
CA GLN A 37 3.35 13.67 9.77
C GLN A 37 3.88 12.25 9.98
N ARG A 38 3.58 11.62 11.13
CA ARG A 38 3.95 10.22 11.39
C ARG A 38 3.31 9.26 10.40
N SER A 39 2.04 9.45 10.05
CA SER A 39 1.35 8.63 9.06
C SER A 39 1.98 8.77 7.66
N ALA A 40 2.31 10.00 7.26
CA ALA A 40 2.97 10.31 6.00
C ALA A 40 4.37 9.66 5.93
N GLN A 41 5.19 9.83 6.97
CA GLN A 41 6.52 9.22 7.04
C GLN A 41 6.46 7.69 6.96
N LYS A 42 5.52 7.05 7.66
CA LYS A 42 5.33 5.59 7.56
C LYS A 42 4.97 5.14 6.15
N MET A 43 4.09 5.90 5.48
CA MET A 43 3.71 5.60 4.10
C MET A 43 4.91 5.78 3.15
N GLN A 44 5.67 6.86 3.29
CA GLN A 44 6.87 7.10 2.50
C GLN A 44 7.93 6.02 2.71
N ALA A 45 8.19 5.64 3.97
CA ALA A 45 9.15 4.59 4.30
C ALA A 45 8.77 3.24 3.68
N ARG A 46 7.47 2.90 3.68
CA ARG A 46 6.97 1.69 3.00
C ARG A 46 7.14 1.77 1.49
N LEU A 47 6.84 2.92 0.89
CA LEU A 47 7.03 3.12 -0.55
C LEU A 47 8.51 3.01 -0.96
N SER A 48 9.42 3.60 -0.18
CA SER A 48 10.85 3.52 -0.45
C SER A 48 11.42 2.12 -0.24
N ALA A 49 10.79 1.31 0.61
CA ALA A 49 11.19 -0.07 0.89
C ALA A 49 10.45 -1.09 0.01
N LEU A 50 9.64 -0.66 -0.96
CA LEU A 50 8.98 -1.58 -1.89
C LEU A 50 10.05 -2.31 -2.73
N PRO A 51 10.13 -3.65 -2.66
CA PRO A 51 11.02 -4.39 -3.54
C PRO A 51 10.54 -4.23 -4.99
N LYS A 52 11.48 -4.10 -5.91
CA LYS A 52 11.20 -4.18 -7.35
C LYS A 52 11.25 -5.66 -7.74
N PRO A 53 10.17 -6.25 -8.29
CA PRO A 53 10.23 -7.61 -8.80
C PRO A 53 11.20 -7.67 -9.98
N GLU A 54 12.18 -8.56 -9.89
CA GLU A 54 13.07 -8.91 -10.99
C GLU A 54 12.62 -10.26 -11.56
N TYR A 55 12.68 -10.39 -12.89
CA TYR A 55 12.25 -11.59 -13.61
C TYR A 55 13.47 -12.19 -14.31
N PRO A 56 14.15 -13.19 -13.71
CA PRO A 56 15.38 -13.75 -14.27
C PRO A 56 15.07 -14.46 -15.59
N SER A 57 15.79 -14.11 -16.66
CA SER A 57 15.53 -14.61 -18.02
C SER A 57 15.81 -16.11 -18.19
N GLU A 58 16.64 -16.69 -17.32
CA GLU A 58 16.98 -18.11 -17.30
C GLU A 58 15.83 -19.00 -16.82
N LEU A 59 14.83 -18.43 -16.12
CA LEU A 59 13.68 -19.20 -15.65
C LEU A 59 12.61 -19.28 -16.76
N PRO A 60 12.16 -20.49 -17.13
CA PRO A 60 11.14 -20.67 -18.18
C PRO A 60 9.83 -19.89 -17.91
N VAL A 61 9.44 -19.74 -16.64
CA VAL A 61 8.24 -18.97 -16.27
C VAL A 61 8.39 -17.46 -16.55
N SER A 62 9.58 -16.90 -16.39
CA SER A 62 9.85 -15.47 -16.63
C SER A 62 9.74 -15.11 -18.10
N ALA A 63 10.16 -16.02 -18.99
CA ALA A 63 10.02 -15.86 -20.44
C ALA A 63 8.54 -15.81 -20.89
N LYS A 64 7.63 -16.34 -20.07
CA LYS A 64 6.17 -16.36 -20.30
C LYS A 64 5.40 -15.34 -19.47
N LYS A 65 6.10 -14.38 -18.84
CA LYS A 65 5.51 -13.37 -17.95
C LYS A 65 4.32 -12.65 -18.58
N ASP A 66 4.47 -12.15 -19.80
CA ASP A 66 3.42 -11.33 -20.45
C ASP A 66 2.19 -12.18 -20.81
N ASP A 67 2.40 -13.39 -21.32
CA ASP A 67 1.33 -14.36 -21.60
C ASP A 67 0.54 -14.71 -20.32
N ILE A 68 1.26 -14.96 -19.22
CA ILE A 68 0.66 -15.27 -17.91
C ILE A 68 -0.10 -14.06 -17.36
N ALA A 69 0.46 -12.86 -17.45
CA ALA A 69 -0.19 -11.63 -17.00
C ALA A 69 -1.50 -11.37 -17.77
N ALA A 70 -1.49 -11.58 -19.09
CA ALA A 70 -2.68 -11.47 -19.91
C ALA A 70 -3.75 -12.49 -19.50
N ALA A 71 -3.36 -13.75 -19.28
CA ALA A 71 -4.28 -14.80 -18.84
C ALA A 71 -4.93 -14.48 -17.48
N ILE A 72 -4.16 -13.99 -16.50
CA ILE A 72 -4.67 -13.61 -15.18
C ILE A 72 -5.65 -12.42 -15.26
N GLN A 73 -5.39 -11.46 -16.15
CA GLN A 73 -6.29 -10.32 -16.34
C GLN A 73 -7.63 -10.74 -16.97
N GLN A 74 -7.61 -11.71 -17.88
CA GLN A 74 -8.78 -12.13 -18.65
C GLN A 74 -9.60 -13.22 -17.95
N HIS A 75 -8.99 -13.99 -17.06
CA HIS A 75 -9.60 -15.16 -16.44
C HIS A 75 -9.48 -15.12 -14.92
N GLN A 76 -10.62 -15.31 -14.24
CA GLN A 76 -10.67 -15.37 -12.77
C GLN A 76 -9.83 -16.53 -12.19
N VAL A 77 -9.68 -17.62 -12.96
CA VAL A 77 -8.90 -18.80 -12.58
C VAL A 77 -8.00 -19.17 -13.76
N VAL A 78 -6.70 -19.31 -13.49
CA VAL A 78 -5.67 -19.71 -14.46
C VAL A 78 -4.90 -20.90 -13.92
N ILE A 79 -4.69 -21.92 -14.75
CA ILE A 79 -3.85 -23.08 -14.41
C ILE A 79 -2.50 -22.90 -15.12
N VAL A 80 -1.42 -22.80 -14.35
CA VAL A 80 -0.05 -22.68 -14.88
C VAL A 80 0.70 -23.99 -14.65
N CYS A 81 0.95 -24.73 -15.73
CA CYS A 81 1.69 -26.00 -15.72
C CYS A 81 3.16 -25.77 -16.09
N GLY A 82 4.07 -26.52 -15.47
CA GLY A 82 5.49 -26.53 -15.85
C GLY A 82 6.28 -27.54 -15.02
N GLU A 83 7.48 -27.88 -15.49
CA GLU A 83 8.38 -28.82 -14.80
C GLU A 83 8.91 -28.29 -13.46
N THR A 84 9.43 -29.18 -12.61
CA THR A 84 10.13 -28.81 -11.38
C THR A 84 11.35 -27.95 -11.72
N GLY A 85 11.58 -26.86 -10.97
CA GLY A 85 12.68 -25.94 -11.26
C GLY A 85 12.35 -24.84 -12.27
N SER A 86 11.17 -24.86 -12.90
CA SER A 86 10.78 -23.84 -13.89
C SER A 86 10.50 -22.43 -13.31
N GLY A 87 10.64 -22.25 -12.00
CA GLY A 87 10.44 -20.98 -11.29
C GLY A 87 9.01 -20.64 -10.86
N LYS A 88 8.00 -21.51 -11.11
CA LYS A 88 6.56 -21.20 -10.86
C LYS A 88 6.27 -20.66 -9.45
N THR A 89 6.66 -21.41 -8.41
CA THR A 89 6.38 -21.03 -7.00
C THR A 89 7.14 -19.79 -6.54
N THR A 90 8.23 -19.43 -7.23
CA THR A 90 9.11 -18.32 -6.82
C THR A 90 8.76 -17.01 -7.53
N GLN A 91 8.20 -17.09 -8.73
CA GLN A 91 8.01 -15.93 -9.62
C GLN A 91 6.54 -15.48 -9.78
N LEU A 92 5.57 -16.35 -9.46
CA LEU A 92 4.13 -16.07 -9.49
C LEU A 92 3.61 -15.76 -8.08
#